data_AF-A0A3B7LXT4-F1
#
_entry.id   AF-A0A3B7LXT4-F1
#
_cell.length_a   1.000
_cell.length_b   1.000
_cell.length_c   1.000
_cell.angle_alpha   90.00
_cell.angle_beta   90.00
_cell.angle_gamma   90.00
#
_symmetry.space_group_name_H-M   'P 1'
#
loop_
_entity.id
_entity.type
_entity.pdbx_description
1 polymer ?
#
loop_
_entity_poly.entity_id
_entity_poly.type
_entity_poly.pdbx_seq_one_letter_code
_entity_poly.pdbx_strand_id
1 'polypeptide(L)'
;MNQAYSLLTIKSIDEEKGMIYGIATTPATDRVDDIVEPHGAKFTLPVPFLWQHNDQKPVGNVVQAEVKADGIHVGIQMVLADQVQSAELKERLLLAWDSIKTGLVRGLSIRLRGLKVADIQNSWGLHFFEWEWLELSAVTIPANQEATITGVKSLYAAQVSKSNNDPENKSVQQPESGLQHTIPKSVQPPKVGGVELIKAPKFKTTGVKFV
;
A
#
# COMPACT_ATOMS: atom_id res chain seq x y z
N MET A 1 38.77 -27.78 24.54
CA MET A 1 38.00 -27.11 23.47
C MET A 1 36.95 -26.23 24.14
N ASN A 2 37.17 -24.92 24.18
CA ASN A 2 36.15 -23.97 24.64
C ASN A 2 35.77 -23.08 23.45
N GLN A 3 34.64 -23.38 22.81
CA GLN A 3 34.05 -22.45 21.85
C GLN A 3 33.20 -21.46 22.65
N ALA A 4 33.62 -20.19 22.62
CA ALA A 4 32.81 -19.10 23.16
C ALA A 4 31.70 -18.77 22.15
N TYR A 5 30.45 -19.05 22.51
CA TYR A 5 29.29 -18.57 21.77
C TYR A 5 29.01 -17.13 22.20
N SER A 6 29.25 -16.17 21.30
CA SER A 6 28.77 -14.79 21.48
C SER A 6 27.30 -14.73 21.07
N LEU A 7 26.40 -14.57 22.05
CA LEU A 7 25.03 -14.15 21.78
C LEU A 7 25.05 -12.65 21.43
N LEU A 8 25.10 -12.36 20.14
CA LEU A 8 24.86 -11.01 19.62
C LEU A 8 23.39 -10.67 19.82
N THR A 9 23.05 -10.04 20.95
CA THR A 9 21.78 -9.36 21.13
C THR A 9 21.81 -8.06 20.33
N ILE A 10 21.33 -8.09 19.09
CA ILE A 10 21.12 -6.90 18.27
C ILE A 10 19.93 -6.15 18.86
N LYS A 11 20.19 -5.00 19.49
CA LYS A 11 19.17 -4.10 20.06
C LYS A 11 18.58 -3.21 18.94
N SER A 12 17.41 -3.61 18.44
CA SER A 12 16.20 -2.80 18.21
C SER A 12 16.29 -1.39 17.57
N ILE A 13 17.27 -1.09 16.72
CA ILE A 13 17.35 0.24 16.06
C ILE A 13 16.75 0.25 14.64
N ASP A 14 16.44 -0.90 14.04
CA ASP A 14 16.03 -0.95 12.62
C ASP A 14 14.89 -1.94 12.31
N GLU A 15 14.15 -2.41 13.33
CA GLU A 15 13.09 -3.43 13.13
C GLU A 15 11.91 -2.93 12.29
N GLU A 16 11.73 -1.61 12.14
CA GLU A 16 10.64 -1.03 11.34
C GLU A 16 11.06 -0.50 9.96
N LYS A 17 12.36 -0.48 9.63
CA LYS A 17 12.81 0.03 8.34
C LYS A 17 12.46 -0.97 7.24
N GLY A 18 11.76 -0.48 6.21
CA GLY A 18 11.28 -1.35 5.14
C GLY A 18 9.96 -2.05 5.46
N MET A 19 9.29 -1.70 6.57
CA MET A 19 7.98 -2.24 6.92
C MET A 19 6.85 -1.53 6.16
N ILE A 20 5.97 -2.36 5.59
CA ILE A 20 4.73 -1.97 4.95
C ILE A 20 3.58 -2.66 5.69
N TYR A 21 2.47 -1.95 5.85
CA TYR A 21 1.26 -2.48 6.44
C TYR A 21 0.12 -2.42 5.43
N GLY A 22 -0.81 -3.36 5.53
CA GLY A 22 -1.94 -3.41 4.62
C GLY A 22 -2.97 -4.46 4.98
N ILE A 23 -3.95 -4.61 4.10
CA ILE A 23 -4.97 -5.65 4.16
C ILE A 23 -4.76 -6.55 2.94
N ALA A 24 -4.51 -7.85 3.16
CA ALA A 24 -4.21 -8.79 2.09
C ALA A 24 -5.47 -9.24 1.33
N THR A 25 -6.59 -9.39 2.04
CA THR A 25 -7.91 -9.71 1.48
C THR A 25 -9.00 -9.35 2.48
N THR A 26 -10.21 -9.10 1.98
CA THR A 26 -11.44 -8.87 2.78
C THR A 26 -12.52 -9.89 2.38
N PRO A 27 -13.63 -9.99 3.12
CA PRO A 27 -14.77 -10.83 2.74
C PRO A 27 -15.56 -10.30 1.53
N ALA A 28 -15.25 -9.11 1.02
CA ALA A 28 -15.96 -8.55 -0.12
C ALA A 28 -15.73 -9.40 -1.38
N THR A 29 -16.78 -9.54 -2.19
CA THR A 29 -16.67 -10.14 -3.52
C THR A 29 -15.65 -9.38 -4.36
N ASP A 30 -14.76 -10.12 -4.98
CA ASP A 30 -13.65 -9.55 -5.73
C ASP A 30 -14.03 -9.23 -7.19
N ARG A 31 -13.07 -8.74 -7.98
CA ARG A 31 -13.31 -8.36 -9.39
C ARG A 31 -13.57 -9.53 -10.34
N VAL A 32 -13.28 -10.75 -9.92
CA VAL A 32 -13.54 -11.97 -10.70
C VAL A 32 -14.70 -12.76 -10.10
N ASP A 33 -15.52 -12.08 -9.30
CA ASP A 33 -16.71 -12.58 -8.61
C ASP A 33 -16.44 -13.62 -7.51
N ASP A 34 -15.19 -13.80 -7.08
CA ASP A 34 -14.82 -14.71 -6.01
C ASP A 34 -15.08 -14.10 -4.62
N ILE A 35 -15.40 -14.94 -3.63
CA ILE A 35 -15.42 -14.59 -2.21
C ILE A 35 -14.36 -15.42 -1.49
N VAL A 36 -13.39 -14.76 -0.88
CA VAL A 36 -12.29 -15.42 -0.16
C VAL A 36 -12.38 -15.13 1.33
N GLU A 37 -12.82 -16.12 2.11
CA GLU A 37 -13.06 -15.95 3.55
C GLU A 37 -11.75 -15.75 4.32
N PRO A 38 -11.53 -14.59 4.99
CA PRO A 38 -10.30 -14.36 5.75
C PRO A 38 -10.01 -15.44 6.80
N HIS A 39 -11.05 -15.89 7.52
CA HIS A 39 -10.96 -16.95 8.54
C HIS A 39 -10.68 -18.35 7.97
N GLY A 40 -10.86 -18.52 6.66
CA GLY A 40 -10.54 -19.74 5.93
C GLY A 40 -9.05 -19.95 5.64
N ALA A 41 -8.23 -18.92 5.82
CA ALA A 41 -6.83 -18.92 5.42
C ALA A 41 -6.00 -19.92 6.23
N LYS A 42 -5.24 -20.77 5.54
CA LYS A 42 -4.21 -21.65 6.11
C LYS A 42 -2.84 -21.16 5.64
N PHE A 43 -1.97 -20.81 6.57
CA PHE A 43 -0.64 -20.28 6.28
C PHE A 43 0.31 -20.47 7.45
N THR A 44 1.61 -20.43 7.14
CA THR A 44 2.70 -20.32 8.11
C THR A 44 3.55 -19.12 7.72
N LEU A 45 3.90 -18.29 8.69
CA LEU A 45 4.79 -17.17 8.44
C LEU A 45 6.26 -17.64 8.42
N PRO A 46 7.12 -17.03 7.58
CA PRO A 46 6.79 -15.94 6.64
C PRO A 46 6.09 -16.41 5.35
N VAL A 47 5.18 -15.59 4.81
CA VAL A 47 4.59 -15.77 3.47
C VAL A 47 5.38 -14.91 2.46
N PRO A 48 5.77 -15.43 1.27
CA PRO A 48 6.52 -14.65 0.30
C PRO A 48 5.77 -13.38 -0.15
N PHE A 49 6.50 -12.27 -0.24
CA PHE A 49 5.99 -11.02 -0.82
C PHE A 49 6.62 -10.75 -2.19
N LEU A 50 5.80 -10.79 -3.23
CA LEU A 50 6.22 -10.72 -4.63
C LEU A 50 5.89 -9.37 -5.28
N TRP A 51 6.46 -9.17 -6.46
CA TRP A 51 6.12 -8.08 -7.35
C TRP A 51 5.21 -8.56 -8.49
N GLN A 52 3.99 -8.00 -8.56
CA GLN A 52 3.05 -8.21 -9.68
C GLN A 52 2.80 -9.69 -10.00
N HIS A 53 2.59 -10.53 -8.98
CA HIS A 53 2.35 -11.97 -9.12
C HIS A 53 3.47 -12.76 -9.81
N ASN A 54 4.66 -12.18 -9.97
CA ASN A 54 5.78 -12.85 -10.60
C ASN A 54 6.62 -13.59 -9.55
N ASP A 55 6.54 -14.92 -9.55
CA ASP A 55 7.24 -15.80 -8.59
C ASP A 55 8.77 -15.76 -8.71
N GLN A 56 9.30 -15.28 -9.82
CA GLN A 56 10.74 -15.02 -10.01
C GLN A 56 11.17 -13.64 -9.46
N LYS A 57 10.21 -12.82 -8.98
CA LYS A 57 10.43 -11.45 -8.51
C LYS A 57 9.99 -11.24 -7.07
N PRO A 58 10.50 -12.01 -6.09
CA PRO A 58 10.28 -11.71 -4.67
C PRO A 58 10.99 -10.41 -4.27
N VAL A 59 10.34 -9.64 -3.41
CA VAL A 59 10.82 -8.34 -2.90
C VAL A 59 10.75 -8.23 -1.36
N GLY A 60 10.18 -9.21 -0.67
CA GLY A 60 10.10 -9.25 0.78
C GLY A 60 9.34 -10.47 1.30
N ASN A 61 8.84 -10.36 2.52
CA ASN A 61 7.97 -11.36 3.12
C ASN A 61 6.92 -10.71 4.03
N VAL A 62 5.73 -11.33 4.11
CA VAL A 62 4.78 -11.10 5.20
C VAL A 62 5.36 -11.73 6.46
N VAL A 63 5.55 -10.93 7.50
CA VAL A 63 6.12 -11.35 8.79
C VAL A 63 5.11 -11.24 9.94
N GLN A 64 3.98 -10.56 9.71
CA GLN A 64 2.86 -10.46 10.63
C GLN A 64 1.57 -10.64 9.84
N ALA A 65 0.64 -11.44 10.36
CA ALA A 65 -0.69 -11.59 9.79
C ALA A 65 -1.69 -11.79 10.93
N GLU A 66 -2.72 -10.93 10.96
CA GLU A 66 -3.80 -10.97 11.92
C GLU A 66 -5.13 -11.11 11.16
N VAL A 67 -5.83 -12.22 11.37
CA VAL A 67 -7.12 -12.49 10.74
C VAL A 67 -8.23 -11.87 11.57
N LYS A 68 -9.01 -10.98 10.95
CA LYS A 68 -10.13 -10.25 11.57
C LYS A 68 -11.40 -10.40 10.74
N ALA A 69 -12.50 -9.90 11.29
CA ALA A 69 -13.80 -9.86 10.60
C ALA A 69 -13.76 -9.01 9.31
N ASP A 70 -12.97 -7.94 9.30
CA ASP A 70 -12.84 -7.02 8.17
C ASP A 70 -11.76 -7.43 7.14
N GLY A 71 -10.95 -8.45 7.44
CA GLY A 71 -9.93 -8.94 6.52
C GLY A 71 -8.69 -9.51 7.21
N ILE A 72 -7.67 -9.82 6.42
CA ILE A 72 -6.35 -10.23 6.91
C ILE A 72 -5.41 -9.02 6.92
N HIS A 73 -5.12 -8.50 8.10
CA HIS A 73 -4.19 -7.39 8.30
C HIS A 73 -2.77 -7.91 8.33
N VAL A 74 -1.86 -7.28 7.57
CA VAL A 74 -0.50 -7.77 7.39
C VAL A 74 0.55 -6.72 7.71
N GLY A 75 1.68 -7.20 8.23
CA GLY A 75 2.97 -6.50 8.26
C GLY A 75 3.95 -7.21 7.34
N ILE A 76 4.52 -6.45 6.40
CA ILE A 76 5.38 -6.93 5.32
C ILE A 76 6.76 -6.30 5.50
N GLN A 77 7.79 -7.13 5.60
CA GLN A 77 9.17 -6.70 5.58
C GLN A 77 9.71 -6.78 4.15
N MET A 78 9.98 -5.63 3.54
CA MET A 78 10.71 -5.59 2.27
C MET A 78 12.22 -5.74 2.50
N VAL A 79 12.89 -6.39 1.54
CA VAL A 79 14.35 -6.36 1.45
C VAL A 79 14.75 -5.02 0.85
N LEU A 80 15.70 -4.33 1.46
CA LEU A 80 16.14 -3.02 1.00
C LEU A 80 17.31 -3.14 0.03
N ALA A 81 17.40 -2.23 -0.94
CA ALA A 81 18.43 -2.27 -1.96
C ALA A 81 19.87 -2.13 -1.39
N ASP A 82 20.03 -1.47 -0.24
CA ASP A 82 21.31 -1.34 0.47
C ASP A 82 21.77 -2.65 1.15
N GLN A 83 20.89 -3.64 1.29
CA GLN A 83 21.17 -4.93 1.94
C GLN A 83 21.69 -6.01 0.97
N VAL A 84 21.65 -5.77 -0.33
CA VAL A 84 22.00 -6.76 -1.36
C VAL A 84 23.21 -6.32 -2.18
N GLN A 85 23.82 -7.24 -2.94
CA GLN A 85 24.96 -6.93 -3.82
C GLN A 85 24.63 -7.03 -5.31
N SER A 86 23.72 -7.93 -5.70
CA SER A 86 23.31 -8.09 -7.10
C SER A 86 22.67 -6.81 -7.65
N ALA A 87 23.21 -6.31 -8.77
CA ALA A 87 22.72 -5.09 -9.41
C ALA A 87 21.25 -5.22 -9.87
N GLU A 88 20.91 -6.35 -10.50
CA GLU A 88 19.53 -6.63 -10.93
C GLU A 88 18.55 -6.68 -9.75
N LEU A 89 18.97 -7.31 -8.64
CA LEU A 89 18.14 -7.36 -7.43
C LEU A 89 17.98 -5.96 -6.81
N LYS A 90 19.05 -5.16 -6.75
CA LYS A 90 18.98 -3.77 -6.27
C LYS A 90 17.95 -2.95 -7.03
N GLU A 91 18.02 -3.01 -8.36
CA GLU A 91 17.11 -2.26 -9.23
C GLU A 91 15.66 -2.69 -9.00
N ARG A 92 15.39 -4.00 -8.92
CA ARG A 92 14.05 -4.52 -8.62
C ARG A 92 13.52 -4.04 -7.27
N LEU A 93 14.33 -4.13 -6.22
CA LEU A 93 13.93 -3.73 -4.87
C LEU A 93 13.66 -2.22 -4.80
N LEU A 94 14.52 -1.41 -5.42
CA LEU A 94 14.35 0.04 -5.49
C LEU A 94 13.10 0.43 -6.27
N LEU A 95 12.89 -0.18 -7.44
CA LEU A 95 11.70 0.06 -8.27
C LEU A 95 10.41 -0.29 -7.52
N ALA A 96 10.37 -1.46 -6.85
CA ALA A 96 9.21 -1.87 -6.07
C ALA A 96 8.94 -0.90 -4.92
N TRP A 97 9.99 -0.53 -4.18
CA TRP A 97 9.89 0.40 -3.06
C TRP A 97 9.39 1.79 -3.49
N ASP A 98 10.00 2.37 -4.53
CA ASP A 98 9.63 3.69 -5.04
C ASP A 98 8.22 3.68 -5.62
N SER A 99 7.84 2.61 -6.34
CA SER A 99 6.48 2.46 -6.88
C SER A 99 5.42 2.39 -5.78
N ILE A 100 5.72 1.71 -4.67
CA ILE A 100 4.82 1.66 -3.51
C ILE A 100 4.74 3.02 -2.84
N LYS A 101 5.88 3.64 -2.56
CA LYS A 101 5.95 4.95 -1.88
C LYS A 101 5.28 6.07 -2.67
N THR A 102 5.41 6.07 -3.99
CA THR A 102 4.79 7.06 -4.87
C THR A 102 3.32 6.76 -5.16
N GLY A 103 2.82 5.59 -4.74
CA GLY A 103 1.44 5.18 -4.96
C GLY A 103 1.13 4.70 -6.38
N LEU A 104 2.15 4.45 -7.22
CA LEU A 104 1.97 3.75 -8.50
C LEU A 104 1.50 2.32 -8.29
N VAL A 105 1.91 1.70 -7.18
CA VAL A 105 1.48 0.38 -6.74
C VAL A 105 0.94 0.49 -5.32
N ARG A 106 -0.37 0.31 -5.16
CA ARG A 106 -1.10 0.51 -3.89
C ARG A 106 -1.92 -0.70 -3.46
N GLY A 107 -2.10 -1.66 -4.36
CA GLY A 107 -2.89 -2.86 -4.11
C GLY A 107 -2.06 -3.97 -3.50
N LEU A 108 -2.74 -4.81 -2.74
CA LEU A 108 -2.26 -6.12 -2.33
C LEU A 108 -3.15 -7.17 -2.98
N SER A 109 -2.58 -8.29 -3.39
CA SER A 109 -3.36 -9.40 -3.94
C SER A 109 -2.75 -10.71 -3.51
N ILE A 110 -3.60 -11.65 -3.17
CA ILE A 110 -3.22 -13.00 -2.79
C ILE A 110 -3.26 -13.92 -4.00
N ARG A 111 -2.36 -14.90 -4.02
CA ARG A 111 -2.54 -16.17 -4.72
C ARG A 111 -2.85 -17.22 -3.68
N LEU A 112 -3.83 -18.04 -4.00
CA LEU A 112 -4.36 -19.05 -3.12
C LEU A 112 -4.56 -20.37 -3.85
N ARG A 113 -4.68 -21.44 -3.07
CA ARG A 113 -5.23 -22.73 -3.50
C ARG A 113 -6.47 -23.03 -2.67
N GLY A 114 -7.59 -23.28 -3.33
CA GLY A 114 -8.82 -23.69 -2.65
C GLY A 114 -8.68 -25.06 -1.99
N LEU A 115 -9.06 -25.16 -0.71
CA LEU A 115 -9.13 -26.42 0.04
C LEU A 115 -10.59 -26.86 0.24
N LYS A 116 -11.47 -25.89 0.48
CA LYS A 116 -12.92 -26.05 0.54
C LYS A 116 -13.59 -24.89 -0.20
N VAL A 117 -14.26 -25.21 -1.31
CA VAL A 117 -14.79 -24.24 -2.26
C VAL A 117 -16.20 -24.63 -2.68
N ALA A 118 -17.07 -23.67 -2.97
CA ALA A 118 -18.36 -23.88 -3.63
C ALA A 118 -18.62 -22.83 -4.70
N ASP A 119 -19.49 -23.15 -5.66
CA ASP A 119 -19.96 -22.19 -6.65
C ASP A 119 -20.87 -21.14 -5.99
N ILE A 120 -20.76 -19.89 -6.41
CA ILE A 120 -21.69 -18.83 -6.03
C ILE A 120 -22.87 -18.85 -7.03
N GLN A 121 -24.09 -19.05 -6.52
CA GLN A 121 -25.28 -19.12 -7.39
C GLN A 121 -25.44 -17.84 -8.23
N ASN A 122 -25.61 -18.01 -9.53
CA ASN A 122 -25.74 -16.93 -10.52
C ASN A 122 -24.50 -16.03 -10.65
N SER A 123 -23.32 -16.56 -10.34
CA SER A 123 -22.02 -15.90 -10.50
C SER A 123 -21.06 -16.82 -11.26
N TRP A 124 -19.99 -16.25 -11.81
CA TRP A 124 -18.87 -17.00 -12.39
C TRP A 124 -17.78 -17.32 -11.37
N GLY A 125 -17.88 -16.75 -10.18
CA GLY A 125 -16.90 -16.89 -9.12
C GLY A 125 -17.22 -17.99 -8.12
N LEU A 126 -16.24 -18.21 -7.25
CA LEU A 126 -16.17 -19.27 -6.27
C LEU A 126 -16.11 -18.69 -4.86
N HIS A 127 -16.76 -19.38 -3.93
CA HIS A 127 -16.68 -19.09 -2.50
C HIS A 127 -15.66 -20.00 -1.85
N PHE A 128 -14.50 -19.43 -1.49
CA PHE A 128 -13.41 -20.11 -0.80
C PHE A 128 -13.60 -20.03 0.71
N PHE A 129 -14.14 -21.10 1.29
CA PHE A 129 -14.34 -21.23 2.75
C PHE A 129 -13.06 -21.60 3.48
N GLU A 130 -12.24 -22.46 2.86
CA GLU A 130 -10.90 -22.79 3.35
C GLU A 130 -9.94 -22.78 2.17
N TRP A 131 -8.77 -22.19 2.37
CA TRP A 131 -7.80 -22.00 1.31
C TRP A 131 -6.40 -21.91 1.89
N GLU A 132 -5.43 -22.36 1.12
CA GLU A 132 -4.02 -22.22 1.43
C GLU A 132 -3.50 -20.92 0.81
N TRP A 133 -2.84 -20.10 1.63
CA TRP A 133 -2.23 -18.85 1.18
C TRP A 133 -0.83 -19.13 0.63
N LEU A 134 -0.63 -18.91 -0.66
CA LEU A 134 0.62 -19.25 -1.35
C LEU A 134 1.59 -18.07 -1.40
N GLU A 135 1.10 -16.87 -1.71
CA GLU A 135 1.91 -15.64 -1.70
C GLU A 135 1.04 -14.40 -1.52
N LEU A 136 1.70 -13.27 -1.23
CA LEU A 136 1.13 -11.94 -1.30
C LEU A 136 1.92 -11.10 -2.30
N SER A 137 1.26 -10.33 -3.14
CA SER A 137 1.91 -9.48 -4.14
C SER A 137 1.58 -8.00 -3.96
N ALA A 138 2.58 -7.14 -4.15
CA ALA A 138 2.36 -5.74 -4.50
C ALA A 138 1.84 -5.67 -5.95
N VAL A 139 0.65 -5.11 -6.14
CA VAL A 139 0.00 -5.06 -7.46
C VAL A 139 -0.59 -3.68 -7.76
N THR A 140 -0.62 -3.34 -9.04
CA THR A 140 -1.29 -2.10 -9.50
C THR A 140 -2.81 -2.24 -9.39
N ILE A 141 -3.35 -3.42 -9.70
CA ILE A 141 -4.78 -3.72 -9.68
C ILE A 141 -4.97 -5.02 -8.88
N PRO A 142 -5.51 -4.96 -7.66
CA PRO A 142 -5.81 -6.15 -6.88
C PRO A 142 -7.13 -6.80 -7.33
N ALA A 143 -7.22 -8.12 -7.21
CA ALA A 143 -8.48 -8.84 -7.44
C ALA A 143 -9.52 -8.37 -6.41
N ASN A 144 -9.23 -8.57 -5.12
CA ASN A 144 -10.00 -7.98 -4.03
C ASN A 144 -9.79 -6.47 -4.00
N GLN A 145 -10.90 -5.74 -4.04
CA GLN A 145 -10.97 -4.30 -4.27
C GLN A 145 -10.51 -3.45 -3.09
N GLU A 146 -10.56 -4.03 -1.90
CA GLU A 146 -10.25 -3.40 -0.62
C GLU A 146 -8.86 -3.81 -0.11
N ALA A 147 -8.24 -4.82 -0.74
CA ALA A 147 -6.88 -5.25 -0.44
C ALA A 147 -5.86 -4.18 -0.86
N THR A 148 -5.28 -3.51 0.12
CA THR A 148 -4.49 -2.28 -0.10
C THR A 148 -3.36 -2.12 0.91
N ILE A 149 -2.36 -1.35 0.51
CA ILE A 149 -1.31 -0.85 1.39
C ILE A 149 -1.85 0.33 2.19
N THR A 150 -1.86 0.23 3.51
CA THR A 150 -2.41 1.24 4.43
C THR A 150 -1.34 2.11 5.07
N GLY A 151 -0.08 1.66 5.10
CA GLY A 151 1.02 2.44 5.65
C GLY A 151 2.39 1.96 5.18
N VAL A 152 3.32 2.90 5.03
CA VAL A 152 4.72 2.64 4.69
C VAL A 152 5.58 3.35 5.72
N LYS A 153 6.38 2.60 6.50
CA LYS A 153 7.36 3.19 7.41
C LYS A 153 8.70 3.31 6.68
N SER A 154 9.10 4.55 6.38
CA SER A 154 10.42 4.84 5.80
C SER A 154 11.24 5.72 6.73
N LEU A 155 12.35 5.20 7.25
CA LEU A 155 13.45 6.04 7.75
C LEU A 155 14.39 6.28 6.59
N TYR A 156 14.16 7.36 5.82
CA TYR A 156 15.15 7.84 4.85
C TYR A 156 15.55 9.26 5.24
N ALA A 157 16.62 9.37 6.04
CA ALA A 157 17.35 10.62 6.17
C ALA A 157 18.14 10.81 4.87
N ALA A 158 17.61 11.62 3.95
CA ALA A 158 18.43 12.16 2.87
C ALA A 158 19.56 12.97 3.53
N GLN A 159 20.76 12.40 3.56
CA GLN A 159 21.99 13.14 3.84
C GLN A 159 22.23 14.07 2.65
N VAL A 160 21.47 15.17 2.58
CA VAL A 160 21.84 16.33 1.77
C VAL A 160 23.09 16.90 2.46
N SER A 161 24.22 16.77 1.78
CA SER A 161 25.50 17.32 2.15
C SER A 161 25.39 18.81 2.50
N LYS A 162 25.31 19.12 3.80
CA LYS A 162 25.58 20.46 4.30
C LYS A 162 27.08 20.72 4.21
N SER A 163 27.52 21.24 3.08
CA SER A 163 28.75 22.02 3.01
C SER A 163 28.50 23.37 3.68
N ASN A 164 28.68 23.44 5.00
CA ASN A 164 28.78 24.70 5.72
C ASN A 164 30.26 25.05 5.85
N ASN A 165 30.79 25.78 4.86
CA ASN A 165 31.94 26.64 5.09
C ASN A 165 31.39 28.02 5.50
N ASP A 166 31.67 28.42 6.72
CA ASP A 166 31.84 29.82 7.11
C ASP A 166 33.12 29.85 7.93
N PRO A 167 34.00 30.86 7.76
CA PRO A 167 33.64 32.22 8.14
C PRO A 167 34.22 33.32 7.23
N GLU A 168 33.54 34.46 7.09
CA GLU A 168 34.06 35.76 7.59
C GLU A 168 33.19 36.97 7.20
N ASN A 169 33.04 37.81 8.21
CA ASN A 169 32.40 39.12 8.28
C ASN A 169 33.11 40.19 7.43
N LYS A 170 32.40 40.90 6.54
CA LYS A 170 32.60 42.34 6.30
C LYS A 170 31.29 43.06 5.94
N SER A 171 30.94 44.00 6.81
CA SER A 171 30.03 45.14 6.62
C SER A 171 30.34 45.96 5.36
N VAL A 172 29.31 46.58 4.74
CA VAL A 172 29.18 48.04 4.51
C VAL A 172 27.99 48.39 3.58
N GLN A 173 27.08 49.19 4.15
CA GLN A 173 26.27 50.30 3.61
C GLN A 173 25.14 50.10 2.57
N GLN A 174 23.98 50.63 3.00
CA GLN A 174 22.74 50.94 2.28
C GLN A 174 22.89 52.27 1.52
N PRO A 175 22.03 52.53 0.52
CA PRO A 175 21.12 53.66 0.71
C PRO A 175 19.66 53.36 0.34
N GLU A 176 18.80 54.13 0.97
CA GLU A 176 17.34 54.07 0.96
C GLU A 176 16.73 54.57 -0.36
N SER A 177 15.58 54.02 -0.76
CA SER A 177 14.46 54.82 -1.26
C SER A 177 13.16 54.04 -1.12
N GLY A 178 12.17 54.68 -0.49
CA GLY A 178 10.95 54.05 -0.01
C GLY A 178 9.87 53.80 -1.05
N LEU A 179 8.85 53.05 -0.62
CA LEU A 179 7.41 53.31 -0.79
C LEU A 179 6.64 52.20 -0.05
N GLN A 180 5.87 52.61 0.96
CA GLN A 180 4.92 51.75 1.67
C GLN A 180 3.63 51.63 0.86
N HIS A 181 3.05 50.44 0.75
CA HIS A 181 1.60 50.31 0.53
C HIS A 181 1.02 49.00 1.12
N THR A 182 0.31 49.20 2.23
CA THR A 182 -0.90 48.55 2.78
C THR A 182 -1.37 47.16 2.32
N ILE A 183 -1.68 46.35 3.33
CA ILE A 183 -2.41 45.07 3.31
C ILE A 183 -3.89 45.27 2.90
N PRO A 184 -4.45 44.47 1.96
CA PRO A 184 -5.90 44.33 1.82
C PRO A 184 -6.46 43.19 2.67
N LYS A 185 -7.59 43.49 3.32
CA LYS A 185 -8.43 42.61 4.15
C LYS A 185 -9.06 41.45 3.36
N SER A 186 -9.15 40.31 4.06
CA SER A 186 -10.23 39.30 4.05
C SER A 186 -11.39 39.54 3.07
N VAL A 187 -11.57 38.61 2.13
CA VAL A 187 -12.79 38.45 1.33
C VAL A 187 -13.62 37.30 1.92
N GLN A 188 -14.90 37.57 2.18
CA GLN A 188 -15.89 36.62 2.71
C GLN A 188 -16.34 35.58 1.65
N PRO A 189 -16.82 34.39 2.07
CA PRO A 189 -17.33 33.38 1.13
C PRO A 189 -18.69 33.79 0.53
N PRO A 190 -18.97 33.47 -0.75
CA PRO A 190 -20.25 33.79 -1.37
C PRO A 190 -21.40 32.88 -0.90
N LYS A 191 -22.59 33.47 -0.88
CA LYS A 191 -23.86 32.91 -0.40
C LYS A 191 -24.41 31.82 -1.32
N VAL A 192 -25.05 30.84 -0.68
CA VAL A 192 -25.85 29.75 -1.24
C VAL A 192 -26.99 30.29 -2.11
N GLY A 193 -27.03 29.87 -3.38
CA GLY A 193 -28.16 30.04 -4.30
C GLY A 193 -28.57 28.67 -4.83
N GLY A 194 -29.84 28.31 -4.66
CA GLY A 194 -30.39 26.98 -4.95
C GLY A 194 -30.32 26.62 -6.44
N VAL A 195 -30.00 25.35 -6.71
CA VAL A 195 -30.05 24.77 -8.05
C VAL A 195 -31.36 23.99 -8.16
N GLU A 196 -32.22 24.38 -9.09
CA GLU A 196 -33.45 23.67 -9.42
C GLU A 196 -33.14 22.29 -10.02
N LEU A 197 -33.81 21.26 -9.49
CA LEU A 197 -33.79 19.89 -10.02
C LEU A 197 -34.46 19.85 -11.40
N ILE A 198 -33.67 19.57 -12.44
CA ILE A 198 -34.19 19.21 -13.75
C ILE A 198 -34.95 17.87 -13.62
N LYS A 199 -36.26 17.89 -13.88
CA LYS A 199 -37.12 16.70 -13.84
C LYS A 199 -36.67 15.67 -14.89
N ALA A 200 -36.43 14.45 -14.44
CA ALA A 200 -36.21 13.28 -15.31
C ALA A 200 -37.45 12.98 -16.18
N PRO A 201 -37.29 12.56 -17.45
CA PRO A 201 -38.41 12.10 -18.26
C PRO A 201 -38.98 10.78 -17.72
N LYS A 202 -40.32 10.72 -17.62
CA LYS A 202 -41.06 9.53 -17.19
C LYS A 202 -40.90 8.41 -18.22
N PHE A 203 -40.25 7.30 -17.85
CA PHE A 203 -40.33 6.05 -18.60
C PHE A 203 -41.75 5.47 -18.47
N LYS A 204 -42.43 5.27 -19.60
CA LYS A 204 -43.68 4.49 -19.67
C LYS A 204 -43.32 3.01 -19.66
N THR A 205 -43.75 2.29 -18.64
CA THR A 205 -43.74 0.82 -18.60
C THR A 205 -44.82 0.28 -19.53
N THR A 206 -44.45 -0.17 -20.73
CA THR A 206 -45.28 -1.10 -21.51
C THR A 206 -44.93 -2.51 -21.07
N GLY A 207 -45.86 -3.14 -20.34
CA GLY A 207 -45.75 -4.55 -19.97
C GLY A 207 -45.83 -5.44 -21.21
N VAL A 208 -44.86 -6.34 -21.35
CA VAL A 208 -44.91 -7.46 -22.30
C VAL A 208 -45.48 -8.65 -21.54
N LYS A 209 -46.64 -9.14 -21.97
CA LYS A 209 -47.15 -10.46 -21.56
C LYS A 209 -46.40 -11.52 -22.37
N PHE A 210 -45.73 -12.43 -21.68
CA PHE A 210 -45.28 -13.67 -22.29
C PHE A 210 -46.46 -14.66 -22.31
N VAL A 211 -46.74 -15.19 -23.50
CA VAL A 211 -47.60 -16.37 -23.72
C VAL A 211 -46.74 -17.61 -23.54
#